data_AF-A0A3B8MZC2-F1
#
_entry.id   AF-A0A3B8MZC2-F1
#
_cell.length_a   1.000
_cell.length_b   1.000
_cell.length_c   1.000
_cell.angle_alpha   90.00
_cell.angle_beta   90.00
_cell.angle_gamma   90.00
#
_symmetry.space_group_name_H-M   'P 1'
#
loop_
_entity.id
_entity.type
_entity.pdbx_description
1 polymer ?
#
loop_
_entity_poly.entity_id
_entity_poly.type
_entity_poly.pdbx_seq_one_letter_code
_entity_poly.pdbx_strand_id
1 'polypeptide(L)'
;MLSLQGAFDKVVPPGKTRAQSDVPEVMRQSVVQALVGLGWSDKIARTGVSDAIEADPSCAVDAGSLLRAVLTILGPKTTREARP
;
A
#
# COMPACT_ATOMS: atom_id res chain seq x y z
N MET A 1 4.76 -32.48 -22.60
CA MET A 1 5.75 -31.49 -22.13
C MET A 1 5.01 -30.30 -21.57
N LEU A 2 5.16 -29.97 -20.29
CA LEU A 2 4.61 -28.76 -19.69
C LEU A 2 5.48 -27.57 -20.10
N SER A 3 4.94 -26.64 -20.87
CA SER A 3 5.58 -25.36 -21.14
C SER A 3 4.99 -24.29 -20.22
N LEU A 4 5.69 -23.99 -19.14
CA LEU A 4 5.50 -22.75 -18.37
C LEU A 4 6.17 -21.62 -19.16
N GLN A 5 5.43 -21.02 -20.10
CA GLN A 5 5.84 -19.78 -20.76
C GLN A 5 5.56 -18.62 -19.78
N GLY A 6 6.56 -18.33 -18.98
CA GLY A 6 6.63 -17.09 -18.24
C GLY A 6 6.83 -15.93 -19.19
N ALA A 7 5.92 -14.97 -19.15
CA ALA A 7 6.21 -13.55 -19.25
C ALA A 7 4.92 -12.83 -18.86
N PHE A 8 4.80 -12.50 -17.58
CA PHE A 8 3.87 -11.48 -17.13
C PHE A 8 4.34 -10.16 -17.75
N ASP A 9 3.86 -9.88 -18.95
CA ASP A 9 3.95 -8.59 -19.61
C ASP A 9 3.10 -7.59 -18.80
N LYS A 10 3.67 -7.12 -17.68
CA LYS A 10 3.29 -5.86 -17.08
C LYS A 10 4.25 -4.81 -17.60
N VAL A 11 4.06 -4.43 -18.86
CA VAL A 11 4.60 -3.18 -19.39
C VAL A 11 3.89 -2.04 -18.65
N VAL A 12 4.53 -1.51 -17.61
CA VAL A 12 4.22 -0.18 -17.10
C VAL A 12 4.94 0.81 -18.02
N PRO A 13 4.24 1.71 -18.73
CA PRO A 13 4.91 2.70 -19.56
C PRO A 13 5.68 3.71 -18.66
N PRO A 14 6.92 4.09 -18.99
CA PRO A 14 7.63 5.16 -18.30
C PRO A 14 7.09 6.50 -18.79
N GLY A 15 5.98 6.93 -18.18
CA GLY A 15 5.31 8.20 -18.49
C GLY A 15 5.64 9.29 -17.48
N LYS A 16 6.60 10.16 -17.85
CA LYS A 16 6.75 11.57 -17.45
C LYS A 16 6.86 11.93 -15.96
N THR A 17 8.08 12.35 -15.61
CA THR A 17 8.39 13.63 -14.96
C THR A 17 7.48 14.05 -13.80
N ARG A 18 7.91 13.73 -12.58
CA ARG A 18 8.02 14.69 -11.47
C ARG A 18 8.92 14.08 -10.40
N ALA A 19 10.09 14.69 -10.22
CA ALA A 19 10.85 14.54 -9.00
C ALA A 19 10.04 15.20 -7.87
N GLN A 20 9.13 14.44 -7.26
CA GLN A 20 8.45 14.79 -6.01
C GLN A 20 8.43 13.54 -5.15
N SER A 21 9.45 13.40 -4.28
CA SER A 21 9.53 12.44 -3.17
C SER A 21 8.82 11.12 -3.46
N ASP A 22 9.42 10.35 -4.36
CA ASP A 22 8.70 9.33 -5.13
C ASP A 22 8.63 8.00 -4.38
N VAL A 23 7.69 7.91 -3.44
CA VAL A 23 7.20 6.61 -3.00
C VAL A 23 6.73 5.85 -4.23
N PRO A 24 7.21 4.64 -4.53
CA PRO A 24 6.82 3.94 -5.74
C PRO A 24 5.30 3.83 -5.80
N GLU A 25 4.66 4.29 -6.86
CA GLU A 25 3.20 4.23 -7.00
C GLU A 25 2.68 2.79 -6.85
N VAL A 26 3.48 1.82 -7.30
CA VAL A 26 3.29 0.38 -7.12
C VAL A 26 3.27 -0.03 -5.64
N MET A 27 4.10 0.59 -4.80
CA MET A 27 4.14 0.34 -3.35
C MET A 27 2.87 0.87 -2.69
N ARG A 28 2.46 2.10 -3.04
CA ARG A 28 1.19 2.68 -2.57
C ARG A 28 0.00 1.79 -2.92
N GLN A 29 -0.06 1.32 -4.16
CA GLN A 29 -1.11 0.39 -4.61
C GLN A 29 -1.06 -0.95 -3.87
N SER A 30 0.13 -1.49 -3.62
CA SER A 30 0.31 -2.74 -2.86
C SER A 30 -0.21 -2.63 -1.43
N VAL A 31 0.09 -1.52 -0.74
CA VAL A 31 -0.39 -1.29 0.64
C VAL A 31 -1.90 -1.05 0.66
N VAL A 32 -2.44 -0.29 -0.30
CA VAL A 32 -3.89 -0.09 -0.43
C VAL A 32 -4.61 -1.43 -0.67
N GLN A 33 -4.09 -2.28 -1.57
CA GLN A 33 -4.66 -3.60 -1.83
C GLN A 33 -4.59 -4.52 -0.61
N ALA A 34 -3.49 -4.49 0.15
CA ALA A 34 -3.36 -5.25 1.39
C ALA A 34 -4.40 -4.80 2.44
N LEU A 35 -4.59 -3.49 2.61
CA LEU A 35 -5.60 -2.93 3.51
C LEU A 35 -7.02 -3.29 3.07
N VAL A 36 -7.32 -3.23 1.77
CA VAL A 36 -8.61 -3.66 1.23
C VAL A 36 -8.85 -5.16 1.45
N GLY A 37 -7.82 -6.00 1.23
CA GLY A 37 -7.85 -7.43 1.54
C GLY A 37 -8.05 -7.74 3.03
N LEU A 38 -7.60 -6.84 3.92
CA LEU A 38 -7.83 -6.89 5.37
C LEU A 38 -9.24 -6.43 5.78
N GLY A 39 -10.09 -6.00 4.84
CA GLY A 39 -11.47 -5.56 5.12
C GLY A 39 -11.64 -4.05 5.27
N TRP A 40 -10.63 -3.25 4.93
CA TRP A 40 -10.76 -1.79 4.89
C TRP A 40 -11.43 -1.34 3.59
N SER A 41 -12.24 -0.28 3.63
CA SER A 41 -12.73 0.35 2.40
C SER A 41 -11.58 0.99 1.63
N ASP A 42 -11.57 0.87 0.30
CA ASP A 42 -10.54 1.45 -0.59
C ASP A 42 -10.32 2.95 -0.31
N LYS A 43 -11.41 3.71 -0.10
CA LYS A 43 -11.32 5.13 0.30
C LYS A 43 -10.50 5.34 1.58
N ILE A 44 -10.77 4.54 2.63
CA ILE A 44 -10.07 4.66 3.91
C ILE A 44 -8.61 4.20 3.78
N ALA A 45 -8.36 3.14 3.01
CA ALA A 45 -7.01 2.64 2.75
C ALA A 45 -6.15 3.69 2.02
N ARG A 46 -6.68 4.30 0.96
CA ARG A 46 -6.00 5.38 0.22
C ARG A 46 -5.72 6.59 1.09
N THR A 47 -6.75 7.06 1.82
CA THR A 47 -6.59 8.19 2.74
C THR A 47 -5.54 7.91 3.80
N GLY A 48 -5.54 6.73 4.41
CA GLY A 48 -4.53 6.39 5.43
C GLY A 48 -3.12 6.26 4.87
N VAL A 49 -2.94 5.72 3.65
CA VAL A 49 -1.64 5.67 2.96
C VAL A 49 -1.14 7.08 2.65
N SER A 50 -2.00 7.97 2.16
CA SER A 50 -1.64 9.38 1.97
C SER A 50 -1.25 10.05 3.28
N ASP A 51 -2.06 9.90 4.32
CA ASP A 51 -1.81 10.49 5.65
C ASP A 51 -0.50 9.98 6.27
N ALA A 52 -0.18 8.69 6.11
CA ALA A 52 1.08 8.11 6.57
C ALA A 52 2.31 8.67 5.85
N ILE A 53 2.21 8.86 4.53
CA ILE A 53 3.30 9.45 3.73
C ILE A 53 3.48 10.93 4.06
N GLU A 54 2.39 11.65 4.33
CA GLU A 54 2.46 13.05 4.74
C GLU A 54 3.01 13.21 6.17
N ALA A 55 2.64 12.30 7.08
CA ALA A 55 3.09 12.31 8.46
C ALA A 55 4.57 11.91 8.60
N ASP A 56 5.01 10.88 7.87
CA ASP A 56 6.41 10.47 7.82
C ASP A 56 6.79 10.01 6.40
N PRO A 57 7.38 10.88 5.56
CA PRO A 57 7.79 10.49 4.21
C PRO A 57 8.89 9.42 4.22
N SER A 58 9.57 9.23 5.34
CA SER A 58 10.59 8.22 5.58
C SER A 58 10.03 6.79 5.57
N CYS A 59 8.81 6.57 6.07
CA CYS A 59 8.21 5.24 6.16
C CYS A 59 7.88 4.64 4.79
N ALA A 60 7.91 5.45 3.75
CA ALA A 60 7.56 5.09 2.40
C ALA A 60 8.71 4.43 1.60
N VAL A 61 9.84 4.16 2.26
CA VAL A 61 10.93 3.32 1.75
C VAL A 61 10.63 1.83 1.80
N ASP A 62 9.70 1.40 2.65
CA ASP A 62 9.35 0.00 2.85
C ASP A 62 7.84 -0.20 3.03
N ALA A 63 7.27 -1.18 2.32
CA ALA A 63 5.84 -1.45 2.34
C ALA A 63 5.34 -1.89 3.73
N GLY A 64 6.16 -2.60 4.51
CA GLY A 64 5.82 -3.02 5.87
C GLY A 64 5.81 -1.86 6.86
N SER A 65 6.78 -0.96 6.73
CA SER A 65 6.89 0.27 7.53
C SER A 65 5.74 1.22 7.24
N LEU A 66 5.43 1.42 5.96
CA LEU A 66 4.27 2.19 5.52
C LEU A 66 2.97 1.55 6.03
N LEU A 67 2.78 0.24 5.89
CA LEU A 67 1.58 -0.44 6.42
C LEU A 67 1.43 -0.25 7.94
N ARG A 68 2.52 -0.34 8.72
CA ARG A 68 2.48 -0.09 10.16
C ARG A 68 2.13 1.37 10.49
N ALA A 69 2.70 2.33 9.78
CA ALA A 69 2.37 3.75 9.96
C ALA A 69 0.88 4.00 9.69
N VAL A 70 0.37 3.46 8.58
CA VAL A 70 -1.04 3.54 8.20
C VAL A 70 -1.95 2.90 9.24
N LEU A 71 -1.60 1.71 9.75
CA LEU A 71 -2.37 1.04 10.81
C LEU A 71 -2.31 1.77 12.16
N THR A 72 -1.20 2.47 12.44
CA THR A 72 -1.06 3.30 13.65
C THR A 72 -1.98 4.52 13.57
N ILE A 73 -2.02 5.18 12.41
CA ILE A 73 -2.85 6.36 12.15
C ILE A 73 -4.33 6.01 12.15
N LEU A 74 -4.68 4.96 11.42
CA LEU A 74 -6.08 4.56 11.29
C LEU A 74 -6.60 3.81 12.53
N GLY A 75 -5.69 3.41 13.42
CA GLY A 75 -5.98 2.62 14.61
C GLY A 75 -6.35 1.17 14.30
N PRO A 76 -6.39 0.30 15.33
CA PRO A 76 -6.89 -1.05 15.17
C PRO A 76 -8.35 -0.96 14.70
N LYS A 77 -8.61 -1.37 13.45
CA LYS A 77 -9.97 -1.73 13.03
C LYS A 77 -10.47 -2.76 13.99
N THR A 78 -11.34 -2.34 14.90
CA THR A 78 -12.28 -3.24 15.54
C THR A 78 -11.64 -4.58 15.95
N THR A 79 -10.69 -4.54 16.89
CA THR A 79 -10.66 -5.61 17.89
C THR A 79 -11.96 -5.50 18.69
N ARG A 80 -13.07 -5.86 18.04
CA ARG A 80 -14.36 -6.16 18.66
C ARG A 80 -14.69 -7.64 18.48
N GLU A 81 -13.81 -8.45 17.92
CA GLU A 81 -14.00 -9.90 17.86
C GLU A 81 -12.69 -10.61 18.26
N ALA A 82 -12.21 -10.29 19.46
CA ALA A 82 -11.35 -11.18 20.24
C ALA A 82 -11.69 -10.96 21.73
N ARG A 83 -12.87 -11.44 22.11
CA ARG A 83 -13.28 -11.74 23.48
C ARG A 83 -13.71 -13.21 23.45
N PRO A 84 -13.38 -14.07 24.43
CA PRO A 84 -13.17 -13.80 25.86
C PRO A 84 -11.78 -14.08 26.42
#